data_AF-A0A9D7UHN6-F1
#
_entry.id   AF-A0A9D7UHN6-F1
#
_cell.length_a   1.000
_cell.length_b   1.000
_cell.length_c   1.000
_cell.angle_alpha   90.00
_cell.angle_beta   90.00
_cell.angle_gamma   90.00
#
_symmetry.space_group_name_H-M   'P 1'
#
loop_
_entity.id
_entity.type
_entity.pdbx_description
1 polymer ?
#
loop_
_entity_poly.entity_id
_entity_poly.type
_entity_poly.pdbx_seq_one_letter_code
_entity_poly.pdbx_strand_id
1 'polypeptide(L)'
;MTYKSLRVEEIDGKFTQNIKELSLKELDIEDVLVHVKYSALNYKDALSASGNRGVTRDFPHTPGIDASGIVKRSSSNKFRVGDKVIVTSFDLGMNTNGAFSQYISVPESWIIPLPKTLTLKEAICIGTAGLTSAIATFKLIANGQKTGNNMLVTGSTGAVGSFSVKLLSHLGFRVTALTSKIDKKEFLTSIGADEVILKDNFETHANRPLLKPKYDGTIDVVGGKLLENILKQMFTGKNIGKAIIKID
;
A
#
# COMPACT_ATOMS: atom_id res chain seq x y z
N MET A 1 -30.41 -2.58 -13.06
CA MET A 1 -29.78 -3.41 -12.01
C MET A 1 -29.04 -2.48 -11.07
N THR A 2 -29.20 -2.69 -9.76
CA THR A 2 -28.55 -1.87 -8.73
C THR A 2 -27.41 -2.64 -8.08
N TYR A 3 -26.55 -1.91 -7.35
CA TYR A 3 -25.45 -2.48 -6.58
C TYR A 3 -25.18 -1.67 -5.32
N LYS A 4 -24.53 -2.28 -4.33
CA LYS A 4 -24.17 -1.61 -3.07
C LYS A 4 -22.79 -0.97 -3.13
N SER A 5 -22.69 0.23 -2.60
CA SER A 5 -21.44 1.00 -2.49
C SER A 5 -21.39 1.76 -1.16
N LEU A 6 -20.21 1.84 -0.54
CA LEU A 6 -19.97 2.79 0.54
C LEU A 6 -19.86 4.18 -0.08
N ARG A 7 -20.72 5.11 0.34
CA ARG A 7 -20.73 6.49 -0.12
C ARG A 7 -20.37 7.43 1.01
N VAL A 8 -19.41 8.30 0.72
CA VAL A 8 -18.97 9.39 1.58
C VAL A 8 -19.58 10.67 1.02
N GLU A 9 -20.29 11.40 1.86
CA GLU A 9 -20.99 12.62 1.48
C GLU A 9 -20.65 13.74 2.45
N GLU A 10 -20.48 14.95 1.92
CA GLU A 10 -20.30 16.16 2.70
C GLU A 10 -21.66 16.85 2.90
N ILE A 11 -22.09 16.97 4.14
CA ILE A 11 -23.35 17.62 4.53
C ILE A 11 -23.00 18.63 5.62
N ASP A 12 -23.28 19.92 5.38
CA ASP A 12 -22.97 21.01 6.30
C ASP A 12 -21.50 21.01 6.80
N GLY A 13 -20.56 20.68 5.90
CA GLY A 13 -19.13 20.59 6.20
C GLY A 13 -18.71 19.36 7.02
N LYS A 14 -19.62 18.41 7.25
CA LYS A 14 -19.34 17.13 7.92
C LYS A 14 -19.39 15.99 6.91
N PHE A 15 -18.45 15.05 7.04
CA PHE A 15 -18.40 13.87 6.19
C PHE A 15 -19.12 12.70 6.84
N THR A 16 -20.07 12.11 6.11
CA THR A 16 -20.85 10.95 6.55
C THR A 16 -20.61 9.76 5.62
N GLN A 17 -20.56 8.54 6.17
CA GLN A 17 -20.34 7.32 5.39
C GLN A 17 -21.56 6.40 5.51
N ASN A 18 -22.16 6.03 4.38
CA ASN A 18 -23.35 5.17 4.34
C ASN A 18 -23.25 4.15 3.20
N ILE A 19 -23.75 2.94 3.41
CA ILE A 19 -23.94 1.99 2.32
C ILE A 19 -25.20 2.41 1.56
N LYS A 20 -25.06 2.71 0.26
CA LYS A 20 -26.16 3.07 -0.63
C LYS A 20 -26.31 2.06 -1.75
N GLU A 21 -27.53 1.91 -2.24
CA GLU A 21 -27.79 1.24 -3.51
C GLU A 21 -27.72 2.26 -4.66
N LEU A 22 -26.89 1.96 -5.65
CA LEU A 22 -26.63 2.80 -6.81
C LEU A 22 -27.05 2.07 -8.09
N SER A 23 -27.29 2.82 -9.16
CA SER A 23 -27.66 2.26 -10.46
C SER A 23 -26.43 1.90 -11.27
N LEU A 24 -26.36 0.68 -11.83
CA LEU A 24 -25.25 0.32 -12.74
C LEU A 24 -25.14 1.24 -13.96
N LYS A 25 -26.23 1.91 -14.37
CA LYS A 25 -26.21 2.86 -15.48
C LYS A 25 -25.27 4.05 -15.25
N GLU A 26 -25.01 4.38 -13.98
CA GLU A 26 -24.10 5.47 -13.60
C GLU A 26 -22.61 5.08 -13.76
N LEU A 27 -22.32 3.78 -13.89
CA LEU A 27 -20.98 3.24 -14.09
C LEU A 27 -20.66 2.95 -15.55
N ASP A 28 -21.52 3.29 -16.51
CA ASP A 28 -21.32 2.95 -17.93
C ASP A 28 -20.35 3.89 -18.67
N ILE A 29 -19.51 4.63 -17.95
CA ILE A 29 -18.71 5.75 -18.46
C ILE A 29 -17.34 5.33 -18.98
N GLU A 30 -16.72 4.31 -18.37
CA GLU A 30 -15.33 3.91 -18.65
C GLU A 30 -15.21 2.61 -19.47
N ASP A 31 -13.97 2.27 -19.84
CA ASP A 31 -13.62 1.15 -20.71
C ASP A 31 -14.07 -0.22 -20.18
N VAL A 32 -13.89 -0.47 -18.88
CA VAL A 32 -14.06 -1.81 -18.31
C VAL A 32 -14.81 -1.76 -16.99
N LEU A 33 -15.94 -2.48 -16.94
CA LEU A 33 -16.73 -2.69 -15.73
C LEU A 33 -16.29 -3.99 -15.05
N VAL A 34 -15.89 -3.90 -13.78
CA VAL A 34 -15.42 -5.03 -12.98
C VAL A 34 -16.39 -5.30 -11.84
N HIS A 35 -16.83 -6.55 -11.70
CA HIS A 35 -17.53 -7.03 -10.50
C HIS A 35 -16.47 -7.32 -9.44
N VAL A 36 -16.36 -6.42 -8.47
CA VAL A 36 -15.42 -6.52 -7.35
C VAL A 36 -15.80 -7.69 -6.46
N LYS A 37 -14.82 -8.55 -6.16
CA LYS A 37 -14.95 -9.69 -5.24
C LYS A 37 -14.28 -9.42 -3.91
N TYR A 38 -13.14 -8.73 -3.93
CA TYR A 38 -12.40 -8.37 -2.73
C TYR A 38 -11.83 -6.95 -2.87
N SER A 39 -11.74 -6.27 -1.73
CA SER A 39 -11.07 -4.99 -1.55
C SER A 39 -10.22 -5.05 -0.29
N ALA A 40 -9.16 -4.24 -0.22
CA ALA A 40 -8.33 -4.08 0.98
C ALA A 40 -8.62 -2.74 1.65
N LEU A 41 -8.29 -2.64 2.95
CA LEU A 41 -8.39 -1.41 3.73
C LEU A 41 -6.99 -0.87 4.01
N ASN A 42 -6.67 0.27 3.40
CA ASN A 42 -5.41 0.98 3.57
C ASN A 42 -5.60 2.27 4.38
N TYR A 43 -4.49 2.85 4.84
CA TYR A 43 -4.52 4.15 5.54
C TYR A 43 -5.15 5.26 4.69
N LYS A 44 -4.90 5.24 3.38
CA LYS A 44 -5.46 6.22 2.43
C LYS A 44 -6.98 6.13 2.31
N ASP A 45 -7.53 4.92 2.43
CA ASP A 45 -8.98 4.72 2.40
C ASP A 45 -9.66 5.38 3.61
N ALA A 46 -9.03 5.31 4.79
CA ALA A 46 -9.53 5.99 5.97
C ALA A 46 -9.45 7.53 5.84
N LEU A 47 -8.42 8.05 5.18
CA LEU A 47 -8.30 9.48 4.88
C LEU A 47 -9.37 9.94 3.87
N SER A 48 -9.57 9.17 2.81
CA SER A 48 -10.64 9.42 1.83
C SER A 48 -12.02 9.38 2.49
N ALA A 49 -12.28 8.35 3.31
CA ALA A 49 -13.54 8.19 4.02
C ALA A 49 -13.83 9.29 5.05
N SER A 50 -12.79 9.89 5.64
CA SER A 50 -12.92 10.96 6.64
C SER A 50 -12.94 12.38 6.05
N GLY A 51 -12.92 12.53 4.73
CA GLY A 51 -13.02 13.82 4.07
C GLY A 51 -11.72 14.58 3.90
N ASN A 52 -10.57 13.90 3.95
CA ASN A 52 -9.29 14.54 3.72
C ASN A 52 -9.16 15.01 2.25
N ARG A 53 -9.27 16.33 2.04
CA ARG A 53 -9.19 16.95 0.70
C ARG A 53 -7.83 16.84 0.00
N GLY A 54 -6.79 16.44 0.71
CA GLY A 54 -5.51 16.06 0.10
C GLY A 54 -5.57 14.71 -0.62
N VAL A 55 -6.58 13.88 -0.33
CA VAL A 55 -6.79 12.55 -0.93
C VAL A 55 -7.99 12.55 -1.87
N THR A 56 -9.15 13.03 -1.42
CA THR A 56 -10.41 13.08 -2.20
C THR A 56 -10.92 14.50 -2.21
N ARG A 57 -11.03 15.09 -3.40
CA ARG A 57 -11.44 16.49 -3.55
C ARG A 57 -12.95 16.64 -3.69
N ASP A 58 -13.56 15.73 -4.42
CA ASP A 58 -14.96 15.79 -4.84
C ASP A 58 -15.80 14.77 -4.08
N PHE A 59 -16.97 15.21 -3.60
CA PHE A 59 -17.96 14.39 -2.92
C PHE A 59 -19.32 14.62 -3.60
N PRO A 60 -20.21 13.61 -3.68
CA PRO A 60 -20.14 12.31 -3.03
C PRO A 60 -19.20 11.30 -3.72
N HIS A 61 -18.47 10.52 -2.91
CA HIS A 61 -17.39 9.63 -3.37
C HIS A 61 -17.47 8.23 -2.76
N THR A 62 -16.86 7.23 -3.40
CA THR A 62 -16.66 5.88 -2.86
C THR A 62 -15.16 5.59 -2.66
N PRO A 63 -14.68 5.34 -1.43
CA PRO A 63 -13.28 4.96 -1.19
C PRO A 63 -12.93 3.54 -1.66
N GLY A 64 -11.68 3.12 -1.45
CA GLY A 64 -11.19 1.78 -1.76
C GLY A 64 -10.20 1.78 -2.93
N ILE A 65 -8.90 1.85 -2.62
CA ILE A 65 -7.83 1.93 -3.63
C ILE A 65 -7.40 0.58 -4.23
N ASP A 66 -7.94 -0.54 -3.73
CA ASP A 66 -7.56 -1.90 -4.12
C ASP A 66 -8.80 -2.72 -4.44
N ALA A 67 -8.90 -3.24 -5.67
CA ALA A 67 -9.94 -4.18 -6.10
C ALA A 67 -9.34 -5.43 -6.74
N SER A 68 -9.92 -6.59 -6.47
CA SER A 68 -9.83 -7.73 -7.37
C SER A 68 -11.22 -8.23 -7.71
N GLY A 69 -11.40 -8.59 -8.98
CA GLY A 69 -12.72 -8.92 -9.48
C GLY A 69 -12.72 -9.63 -10.80
N ILE A 70 -13.91 -9.67 -11.39
CA ILE A 70 -14.17 -10.33 -12.67
C ILE A 70 -14.74 -9.29 -13.63
N VAL A 71 -14.16 -9.20 -14.82
CA VAL A 71 -14.65 -8.31 -15.87
C VAL A 71 -16.08 -8.70 -16.24
N LYS A 72 -17.00 -7.73 -16.16
CA LYS A 72 -18.43 -7.92 -16.45
C LYS A 72 -18.85 -7.29 -17.78
N ARG A 73 -18.20 -6.20 -18.18
CA ARG A 73 -18.33 -5.51 -19.47
C ARG A 73 -16.97 -4.93 -19.85
N SER A 74 -16.63 -4.91 -21.12
CA SER A 74 -15.38 -4.35 -21.62
C SER A 74 -15.58 -3.82 -23.04
N SER A 75 -15.11 -2.60 -23.30
CA SER A 75 -14.84 -2.07 -24.65
C SER A 75 -13.37 -2.20 -25.05
N SER A 76 -12.52 -2.68 -24.12
CA SER A 76 -11.09 -2.92 -24.35
C SER A 76 -10.85 -4.19 -25.17
N ASN A 77 -9.83 -4.14 -26.04
CA ASN A 77 -9.35 -5.32 -26.77
C ASN A 77 -8.45 -6.24 -25.91
N LYS A 78 -7.98 -5.76 -24.75
CA LYS A 78 -7.05 -6.50 -23.86
C LYS A 78 -7.78 -7.35 -22.82
N PHE A 79 -8.97 -6.93 -22.40
CA PHE A 79 -9.74 -7.59 -21.34
C PHE A 79 -11.10 -8.03 -21.84
N ARG A 80 -11.47 -9.26 -21.52
CA ARG A 80 -12.73 -9.89 -21.94
C ARG A 80 -13.61 -10.18 -20.74
N VAL A 81 -14.91 -10.27 -20.98
CA VAL A 81 -15.87 -10.69 -19.94
C VAL A 81 -15.47 -12.05 -19.37
N GLY A 82 -15.40 -12.15 -18.05
CA GLY A 82 -14.95 -13.35 -17.34
C GLY A 82 -13.49 -13.32 -16.88
N ASP A 83 -12.67 -12.39 -17.39
CA ASP A 83 -11.28 -12.26 -16.97
C ASP A 83 -11.19 -11.87 -15.49
N LYS A 84 -10.26 -12.51 -14.77
CA LYS A 84 -9.93 -12.17 -13.39
C LYS A 84 -8.85 -11.10 -13.38
N VAL A 85 -9.11 -10.02 -12.66
CA VAL A 85 -8.27 -8.81 -12.72
C VAL A 85 -8.03 -8.23 -11.34
N ILE A 86 -6.96 -7.43 -11.26
CA ILE A 86 -6.60 -6.57 -10.14
C ILE A 86 -6.66 -5.13 -10.64
N VAL A 87 -7.18 -4.22 -9.82
CA VAL A 87 -7.09 -2.77 -10.02
C VAL A 87 -6.57 -2.19 -8.71
N THR A 88 -5.40 -1.58 -8.75
CA THR A 88 -4.76 -0.99 -7.56
C THR A 88 -4.06 0.29 -7.97
N SER A 89 -3.97 1.25 -7.05
CA SER A 89 -3.32 2.55 -7.28
C SER A 89 -4.08 3.47 -8.25
N PHE A 90 -3.37 4.32 -9.02
CA PHE A 90 -3.94 5.41 -9.82
C PHE A 90 -4.89 6.30 -8.98
N ASP A 91 -5.99 6.77 -9.57
CA ASP A 91 -6.97 7.63 -8.90
C ASP A 91 -8.17 6.84 -8.31
N LEU A 92 -8.15 5.50 -8.41
CA LEU A 92 -9.18 4.64 -7.82
C LEU A 92 -9.30 4.89 -6.30
N GLY A 93 -10.52 5.10 -5.83
CA GLY A 93 -10.79 5.38 -4.41
C GLY A 93 -10.32 6.75 -3.94
N MET A 94 -9.82 7.61 -4.84
CA MET A 94 -9.44 9.00 -4.58
C MET A 94 -10.45 9.99 -5.15
N ASN A 95 -10.28 10.43 -6.40
CA ASN A 95 -11.27 11.26 -7.10
C ASN A 95 -12.12 10.43 -8.07
N THR A 96 -11.75 9.16 -8.30
CA THR A 96 -12.52 8.16 -9.03
C THR A 96 -13.10 7.15 -8.05
N ASN A 97 -14.40 6.83 -8.16
CA ASN A 97 -15.08 5.89 -7.26
C ASN A 97 -14.34 4.54 -7.16
N GLY A 98 -14.13 4.11 -5.92
CA GLY A 98 -13.26 3.01 -5.54
C GLY A 98 -13.96 1.68 -5.24
N ALA A 99 -13.13 0.77 -4.73
CA ALA A 99 -13.40 -0.64 -4.54
C ALA A 99 -14.24 -0.99 -3.30
N PHE A 100 -14.63 -0.01 -2.46
CA PHE A 100 -15.66 -0.22 -1.44
C PHE A 100 -17.05 -0.21 -2.07
N SER A 101 -17.16 -0.98 -3.14
CA SER A 101 -18.28 -1.09 -4.04
C SER A 101 -18.33 -2.48 -4.64
N GLN A 102 -19.52 -2.99 -4.94
CA GLN A 102 -19.64 -4.27 -5.65
C GLN A 102 -19.20 -4.19 -7.12
N TYR A 103 -19.19 -2.98 -7.70
CA TYR A 103 -18.76 -2.74 -9.06
C TYR A 103 -17.93 -1.47 -9.16
N ILE A 104 -16.92 -1.52 -10.01
CA ILE A 104 -16.15 -0.34 -10.43
C ILE A 104 -16.11 -0.30 -11.96
N SER A 105 -16.05 0.90 -12.52
CA SER A 105 -15.75 1.10 -13.94
C SER A 105 -14.49 1.93 -14.04
N VAL A 106 -13.48 1.42 -14.75
CA VAL A 106 -12.14 2.02 -14.80
C VAL A 106 -11.54 1.96 -16.21
N PRO A 107 -10.59 2.84 -16.53
CA PRO A 107 -9.81 2.75 -17.76
C PRO A 107 -9.04 1.43 -17.87
N GLU A 108 -8.86 0.91 -19.09
CA GLU A 108 -8.14 -0.36 -19.29
C GLU A 108 -6.69 -0.33 -18.75
N SER A 109 -6.06 0.85 -18.75
CA SER A 109 -4.67 1.06 -18.33
C SER A 109 -4.45 0.85 -16.83
N TRP A 110 -5.51 0.86 -16.03
CA TRP A 110 -5.41 0.63 -14.59
C TRP A 110 -5.49 -0.85 -14.22
N ILE A 111 -5.89 -1.69 -15.17
CA ILE A 111 -6.20 -3.08 -14.94
C ILE A 111 -4.95 -3.93 -15.15
N ILE A 112 -4.68 -4.80 -14.17
CA ILE A 112 -3.62 -5.79 -14.22
C ILE A 112 -4.28 -7.18 -14.29
N PRO A 113 -3.89 -8.06 -15.24
CA PRO A 113 -4.38 -9.43 -15.26
C PRO A 113 -3.96 -10.15 -13.97
N LEU A 114 -4.87 -10.92 -13.36
CA LEU A 114 -4.55 -11.69 -12.17
C LEU A 114 -3.44 -12.73 -12.50
N PRO A 115 -2.30 -12.72 -11.79
CA PRO A 115 -1.28 -13.76 -11.97
C PRO A 115 -1.87 -15.15 -11.74
N LYS A 116 -1.52 -16.12 -12.60
CA LYS A 116 -2.07 -17.49 -12.55
C LYS A 116 -1.81 -18.21 -11.21
N THR A 117 -0.80 -17.77 -10.46
CA THR A 117 -0.39 -18.33 -9.17
C THR A 117 -1.15 -17.75 -7.98
N LEU A 118 -2.03 -16.75 -8.20
CA LEU A 118 -2.77 -16.09 -7.13
C LEU A 118 -4.27 -16.25 -7.32
N THR A 119 -4.98 -16.42 -6.21
CA THR A 119 -6.42 -16.20 -6.14
C THR A 119 -6.73 -14.70 -6.04
N LEU A 120 -7.97 -14.32 -6.36
CA LEU A 120 -8.46 -12.95 -6.19
C LEU A 120 -8.28 -12.44 -4.75
N LYS A 121 -8.51 -13.32 -3.77
CA LYS A 121 -8.37 -12.99 -2.34
C LYS A 121 -6.91 -12.74 -1.98
N GLU A 122 -6.00 -13.63 -2.38
CA GLU A 122 -4.57 -13.49 -2.09
C GLU A 122 -3.98 -12.22 -2.72
N ALA A 123 -4.37 -11.89 -3.95
CA ALA A 123 -3.95 -10.67 -4.63
C ALA A 123 -4.29 -9.40 -3.81
N ILE A 124 -5.44 -9.38 -3.15
CA ILE A 124 -5.88 -8.23 -2.34
C ILE A 124 -5.34 -8.28 -0.91
N CYS A 125 -5.04 -9.47 -0.37
CA CYS A 125 -4.26 -9.59 0.85
C CYS A 125 -2.84 -9.01 0.69
N ILE A 126 -2.26 -9.11 -0.52
CA ILE A 126 -1.02 -8.38 -0.87
C ILE A 126 -1.34 -6.89 -1.02
N GLY A 127 -2.27 -6.56 -1.93
CA GLY A 127 -2.80 -5.20 -2.13
C GLY A 127 -1.73 -4.13 -2.39
N THR A 128 -2.11 -2.87 -2.17
CA THR A 128 -1.20 -1.73 -2.29
C THR A 128 -0.01 -1.86 -1.34
N ALA A 129 -0.20 -2.41 -0.13
CA ALA A 129 0.85 -2.50 0.88
C ALA A 129 2.00 -3.43 0.47
N GLY A 130 1.68 -4.64 0.00
CA GLY A 130 2.65 -5.60 -0.50
C GLY A 130 3.30 -5.14 -1.80
N LEU A 131 2.54 -4.52 -2.71
CA LEU A 131 3.10 -3.93 -3.93
C LEU A 131 4.11 -2.82 -3.59
N THR A 132 3.78 -1.93 -2.66
CA THR A 132 4.68 -0.86 -2.20
C THR A 132 5.97 -1.42 -1.63
N SER A 133 5.86 -2.48 -0.81
CA SER A 133 7.02 -3.20 -0.25
C SER A 133 7.91 -3.80 -1.35
N ALA A 134 7.29 -4.44 -2.36
CA ALA A 134 8.02 -5.03 -3.48
C ALA A 134 8.74 -3.98 -4.32
N ILE A 135 8.08 -2.85 -4.63
CA ILE A 135 8.70 -1.74 -5.37
C ILE A 135 9.88 -1.15 -4.59
N ALA A 136 9.74 -0.93 -3.28
CA ALA A 136 10.83 -0.40 -2.45
C ALA A 136 12.03 -1.36 -2.42
N THR A 137 11.76 -2.66 -2.28
CA THR A 137 12.79 -3.71 -2.31
C THR A 137 13.47 -3.79 -3.67
N PHE A 138 12.71 -3.73 -4.76
CA PHE A 138 13.25 -3.70 -6.12
C PHE A 138 14.19 -2.49 -6.32
N LYS A 139 13.77 -1.30 -5.88
CA LYS A 139 14.61 -0.09 -5.97
C LYS A 139 15.89 -0.21 -5.15
N LEU A 140 15.86 -0.87 -3.99
CA LEU A 140 17.08 -1.13 -3.22
C LEU A 140 18.06 -2.01 -3.99
N ILE A 141 17.58 -3.12 -4.54
CA ILE A 141 18.40 -4.07 -5.31
C ILE A 141 18.94 -3.42 -6.59
N ALA A 142 18.10 -2.70 -7.34
CA ALA A 142 18.50 -1.97 -8.54
C ALA A 142 19.58 -0.92 -8.24
N ASN A 143 19.61 -0.39 -7.01
CA ASN A 143 20.63 0.52 -6.51
C ASN A 143 21.81 -0.21 -5.84
N GLY A 144 22.05 -1.49 -6.14
CA GLY A 144 23.26 -2.20 -5.74
C GLY A 144 23.25 -2.81 -4.33
N GLN A 145 22.10 -2.86 -3.66
CA GLN A 145 21.98 -3.65 -2.43
C GLN A 145 22.08 -5.14 -2.75
N LYS A 146 22.79 -5.88 -1.90
CA LYS A 146 23.10 -7.31 -2.09
C LYS A 146 22.62 -8.11 -0.89
N THR A 147 22.28 -9.37 -1.12
CA THR A 147 22.02 -10.37 -0.08
C THR A 147 23.12 -10.31 1.00
N GLY A 148 22.71 -10.43 2.27
CA GLY A 148 23.58 -10.29 3.43
C GLY A 148 23.77 -8.86 3.97
N ASN A 149 23.42 -7.82 3.19
CA ASN A 149 23.42 -6.44 3.67
C ASN A 149 22.45 -6.25 4.85
N ASN A 150 22.78 -5.32 5.75
CA ASN A 150 21.97 -4.97 6.92
C ASN A 150 20.88 -3.96 6.53
N MET A 151 19.63 -4.36 6.69
CA MET A 151 18.46 -3.62 6.27
C MET A 151 17.63 -3.20 7.48
N LEU A 152 17.28 -1.92 7.56
CA LEU A 152 16.33 -1.41 8.54
C LEU A 152 14.92 -1.33 7.92
N VAL A 153 13.90 -1.74 8.66
CA VAL A 153 12.49 -1.52 8.27
C VAL A 153 11.78 -0.74 9.37
N THR A 154 11.28 0.46 9.07
CA THR A 154 10.48 1.24 10.03
C THR A 154 9.02 0.80 9.99
N GLY A 155 8.25 1.10 11.05
CA GLY A 155 6.82 0.77 11.09
C GLY A 155 6.51 -0.71 10.84
N SER A 156 7.40 -1.60 11.29
CA SER A 156 7.46 -3.01 10.84
C SER A 156 6.19 -3.83 11.14
N THR A 157 5.32 -3.34 12.02
CA THR A 157 4.04 -4.00 12.35
C THR A 157 2.86 -3.50 11.52
N GLY A 158 3.05 -2.45 10.71
CA GLY A 158 2.09 -1.99 9.72
C GLY A 158 2.15 -2.82 8.44
N ALA A 159 1.15 -2.65 7.56
CA ALA A 159 1.00 -3.49 6.37
C ALA A 159 2.24 -3.48 5.45
N VAL A 160 2.75 -2.30 5.07
CA VAL A 160 3.96 -2.21 4.21
C VAL A 160 5.19 -2.73 4.94
N GLY A 161 5.33 -2.42 6.23
CA GLY A 161 6.47 -2.82 7.04
C GLY A 161 6.59 -4.33 7.19
N SER A 162 5.48 -5.02 7.49
CA SER A 162 5.49 -6.48 7.69
C SER A 162 5.78 -7.24 6.39
N PHE A 163 5.21 -6.80 5.26
CA PHE A 163 5.59 -7.32 3.95
C PHE A 163 7.07 -7.10 3.65
N SER A 164 7.61 -5.93 4.02
CA SER A 164 9.02 -5.57 3.77
C SER A 164 9.98 -6.42 4.59
N VAL A 165 9.67 -6.68 5.86
CA VAL A 165 10.46 -7.61 6.69
C VAL A 165 10.48 -9.00 6.05
N LYS A 166 9.30 -9.52 5.69
CA LYS A 166 9.18 -10.86 5.11
C LYS A 166 9.92 -10.98 3.78
N LEU A 167 9.75 -10.00 2.90
CA LEU A 167 10.34 -10.01 1.57
C LEU A 167 11.86 -9.88 1.62
N LEU A 168 12.39 -8.94 2.40
CA LEU A 168 13.84 -8.76 2.56
C LEU A 168 14.49 -10.01 3.18
N SER A 169 13.88 -10.57 4.22
CA SER A 169 14.37 -11.82 4.84
C SER A 169 14.38 -12.97 3.85
N HIS A 170 13.31 -13.14 3.07
CA HIS A 170 13.22 -14.18 2.05
C HIS A 170 14.30 -14.04 0.95
N LEU A 171 14.71 -12.82 0.63
CA LEU A 171 15.80 -12.53 -0.32
C LEU A 171 17.21 -12.61 0.30
N GLY A 172 17.29 -12.98 1.59
CA GLY A 172 18.53 -13.23 2.32
C GLY A 172 19.24 -11.96 2.82
N PHE A 173 18.52 -10.85 2.98
CA PHE A 173 19.03 -9.69 3.71
C PHE A 173 18.99 -9.94 5.21
N ARG A 174 19.84 -9.24 5.98
CA ARG A 174 19.75 -9.21 7.45
C ARG A 174 18.81 -8.08 7.84
N VAL A 175 17.69 -8.38 8.50
CA VAL A 175 16.61 -7.43 8.72
C VAL A 175 16.50 -7.02 10.19
N THR A 176 16.73 -5.74 10.46
CA THR A 176 16.37 -5.09 11.72
C THR A 176 14.98 -4.47 11.59
N ALA A 177 14.02 -4.96 12.35
CA ALA A 177 12.64 -4.46 12.38
C ALA A 177 12.46 -3.42 13.50
N LEU A 178 12.09 -2.19 13.14
CA LEU A 178 11.80 -1.12 14.08
C LEU A 178 10.28 -0.97 14.29
N THR A 179 9.84 -1.03 15.55
CA THR A 179 8.42 -0.98 15.94
C THR A 179 8.21 -0.17 17.22
N SER A 180 7.03 0.43 17.40
CA SER A 180 6.60 0.98 18.70
C SER A 180 5.83 -0.03 19.55
N LYS A 181 5.56 -1.24 19.04
CA LYS A 181 4.73 -2.26 19.68
C LYS A 181 5.59 -3.38 20.26
N ILE A 182 5.73 -3.39 21.59
CA ILE A 182 6.54 -4.39 22.30
C ILE A 182 5.97 -5.81 22.19
N ASP A 183 4.65 -5.94 22.16
CA ASP A 183 3.91 -7.20 22.05
C ASP A 183 4.02 -7.87 20.67
N LYS A 184 4.67 -7.23 19.69
CA LYS A 184 4.83 -7.74 18.33
C LYS A 184 6.22 -8.28 18.02
N LYS A 185 7.11 -8.38 19.01
CA LYS A 185 8.47 -8.91 18.82
C LYS A 185 8.47 -10.32 18.23
N GLU A 186 7.66 -11.23 18.78
CA GLU A 186 7.57 -12.61 18.31
C GLU A 186 7.02 -12.69 16.87
N PHE A 187 6.00 -11.90 16.56
CA PHE A 187 5.47 -11.79 15.20
C PHE A 187 6.54 -11.31 14.20
N LEU A 188 7.30 -10.27 14.54
CA LEU A 188 8.34 -9.74 13.66
C LEU A 188 9.47 -10.76 13.44
N THR A 189 9.81 -11.51 14.49
CA THR A 189 10.79 -12.61 14.39
C THR A 189 10.25 -13.73 13.49
N SER A 190 8.98 -14.11 13.63
CA SER A 190 8.39 -15.21 12.84
C SER A 190 8.25 -14.89 11.35
N ILE A 191 8.17 -13.61 10.98
CA ILE A 191 8.21 -13.16 9.59
C ILE A 191 9.63 -12.91 9.07
N GLY A 192 10.66 -13.09 9.89
CA GLY A 192 12.06 -13.12 9.45
C GLY A 192 12.92 -11.93 9.84
N ALA A 193 12.54 -11.14 10.85
CA ALA A 193 13.44 -10.15 11.43
C ALA A 193 14.56 -10.84 12.25
N ASP A 194 15.82 -10.51 11.95
CA ASP A 194 17.00 -10.94 12.72
C ASP A 194 17.12 -10.17 14.04
N GLU A 195 16.69 -8.91 14.03
CA GLU A 195 16.69 -8.04 15.19
C GLU A 195 15.38 -7.25 15.26
N VAL A 196 14.88 -7.01 16.48
CA VAL A 196 13.72 -6.15 16.71
C VAL A 196 14.11 -5.04 17.68
N ILE A 197 13.99 -3.79 17.23
CA ILE A 197 14.27 -2.59 18.01
C ILE A 197 12.95 -1.89 18.34
N LEU A 198 12.80 -1.45 19.59
CA LEU A 198 11.71 -0.58 19.99
C LEU A 198 12.04 0.87 19.63
N LYS A 199 11.04 1.62 19.14
CA LYS A 199 11.20 3.02 18.74
C LYS A 199 11.86 3.87 19.84
N ASP A 200 11.50 3.65 21.09
CA ASP A 200 12.03 4.42 22.23
C ASP A 200 13.49 4.07 22.56
N ASN A 201 13.95 2.90 22.11
CA ASN A 201 15.33 2.44 22.25
C ASN A 201 16.16 2.73 20.99
N PHE A 202 15.57 3.32 19.94
CA PHE A 202 16.29 3.69 18.74
C PHE A 202 17.07 4.98 19.00
N GLU A 203 18.38 4.93 18.75
CA GLU A 203 19.29 6.03 19.04
C GLU A 203 18.92 7.29 18.23
N THR A 204 18.34 8.30 18.90
CA THR A 204 17.92 9.57 18.28
C THR A 204 18.78 10.75 18.68
N HIS A 205 20.08 10.57 18.95
CA HIS A 205 20.96 11.65 19.42
C HIS A 205 20.95 12.85 18.46
N ALA A 206 20.23 13.89 18.86
CA ALA A 206 19.71 14.90 17.93
C ALA A 206 20.72 16.00 17.54
N ASN A 207 21.94 16.00 18.05
CA ASN A 207 22.87 17.13 17.84
C ASN A 207 24.12 16.80 17.00
N ARG A 208 24.25 15.58 16.46
CA ARG A 208 25.39 15.23 15.59
C ARG A 208 24.92 15.02 14.14
N PRO A 209 25.68 15.52 13.14
CA PRO A 209 25.32 15.34 11.74
C PRO A 209 25.55 13.90 11.25
N LEU A 210 26.38 13.11 11.93
CA LEU A 210 26.66 11.70 11.63
C LEU A 210 26.66 10.88 12.93
N LEU A 211 26.14 9.66 12.84
CA LEU A 211 26.17 8.65 13.89
C LEU A 211 26.99 7.45 13.40
N LYS A 212 27.23 6.47 14.28
CA LYS A 212 27.91 5.24 13.89
C LYS A 212 27.09 4.53 12.78
N PRO A 213 27.69 4.23 11.62
CA PRO A 213 26.99 3.49 10.57
C PRO A 213 26.58 2.09 11.04
N LYS A 214 25.34 1.70 10.74
CA LYS A 214 24.76 0.39 11.10
C LYS A 214 24.06 -0.29 9.92
N TYR A 215 23.50 0.48 9.00
CA TYR A 215 22.62 -0.05 7.96
C TYR A 215 23.15 0.21 6.56
N ASP A 216 23.05 -0.80 5.72
CA ASP A 216 23.33 -0.74 4.29
C ASP A 216 22.12 -0.17 3.54
N GLY A 217 20.90 -0.49 3.96
CA GLY A 217 19.69 0.05 3.35
C GLY A 217 18.57 0.21 4.36
N THR A 218 17.55 0.98 4.00
CA THR A 218 16.34 1.10 4.80
C THR A 218 15.10 1.09 3.91
N ILE A 219 14.03 0.47 4.40
CA ILE A 219 12.66 0.69 3.95
C ILE A 219 11.95 1.51 5.02
N ASP A 220 11.78 2.81 4.75
CA ASP A 220 11.09 3.72 5.66
C ASP A 220 9.64 3.98 5.22
N VAL A 221 8.70 3.70 6.12
CA VAL A 221 7.25 3.92 5.95
C VAL A 221 6.70 4.95 6.95
N VAL A 222 7.56 5.60 7.74
CA VAL A 222 7.18 6.53 8.82
C VAL A 222 7.60 7.96 8.50
N GLY A 223 8.82 8.17 8.01
CA GLY A 223 9.35 9.50 7.71
C GLY A 223 9.72 10.34 8.95
N GLY A 224 9.72 11.67 8.77
CA GLY A 224 9.97 12.65 9.83
C GLY A 224 11.36 12.55 10.48
N LYS A 225 11.43 12.88 11.78
CA LYS A 225 12.67 12.83 12.58
C LYS A 225 13.31 11.44 12.62
N LEU A 226 12.51 10.39 12.47
CA LEU A 226 13.03 9.04 12.42
C LEU A 226 13.88 8.83 11.17
N LEU A 227 13.37 9.20 9.99
CA LEU A 227 14.13 9.14 8.74
C LEU A 227 15.40 9.98 8.80
N GLU A 228 15.33 11.18 9.40
CA GLU A 228 16.50 12.04 9.63
C GLU A 228 17.59 11.30 10.42
N ASN A 229 17.23 10.59 11.49
CA ASN A 229 18.20 9.85 12.31
C ASN A 229 18.68 8.55 11.64
N ILE A 230 17.88 7.96 10.76
CA ILE A 230 18.29 6.80 9.96
C ILE A 230 19.36 7.20 8.94
N LEU A 231 19.17 8.34 8.26
CA LEU A 231 20.14 8.89 7.31
C LEU A 231 21.54 9.03 7.93
N LYS A 232 21.61 9.42 9.20
CA LYS A 232 22.87 9.58 9.97
C LYS A 232 23.57 8.25 10.29
N GLN A 233 22.90 7.11 10.14
CA GLN A 233 23.39 5.76 10.48
C GLN A 233 23.62 4.86 9.24
N MET A 234 23.57 5.44 8.04
CA MET A 234 23.83 4.70 6.80
C MET A 234 25.33 4.55 6.53
N PHE A 235 25.76 3.39 6.01
CA PHE A 235 27.11 3.26 5.46
C PHE A 235 27.30 4.17 4.22
N THR A 236 28.49 4.74 4.07
CA THR A 236 28.84 5.64 2.95
C THR A 236 28.65 4.94 1.60
N GLY A 237 28.05 5.65 0.63
CA GLY A 237 27.82 5.13 -0.72
C GLY A 237 26.70 4.09 -0.82
N LYS A 238 25.91 3.91 0.24
CA LYS A 238 24.76 3.01 0.24
C LYS A 238 23.43 3.75 0.05
N ASN A 239 22.44 3.04 -0.47
CA ASN A 239 21.20 3.61 -0.98
C ASN A 239 20.00 3.39 -0.07
N ILE A 240 19.08 4.35 -0.08
CA ILE A 240 17.84 4.34 0.70
C ILE A 240 16.67 4.02 -0.22
N GLY A 241 15.96 2.94 0.09
CA GLY A 241 14.69 2.59 -0.54
C GLY A 241 13.56 3.22 0.24
N LYS A 242 13.20 4.45 -0.09
CA LYS A 242 12.05 5.06 0.60
C LYS A 242 10.77 4.40 0.10
N ALA A 243 10.10 3.63 0.95
CA ALA A 243 8.73 3.17 0.70
C ALA A 243 7.76 4.31 1.00
N ILE A 244 7.79 5.36 0.15
CA ILE A 244 6.69 6.32 0.13
C ILE A 244 5.63 5.77 -0.82
N ILE A 245 4.39 5.71 -0.36
CA ILE A 245 3.24 5.84 -1.24
C ILE A 245 3.23 7.30 -1.71
N LYS A 246 4.08 7.64 -2.69
CA LYS A 246 3.85 8.78 -3.56
C LYS A 246 3.42 8.18 -4.88
N ILE A 247 2.14 7.81 -4.92
CA ILE A 247 1.43 7.65 -6.17
C ILE A 247 1.27 9.10 -6.63
N ASP A 248 2.23 9.57 -7.44
CA ASP A 248 2.03 10.78 -8.23
C ASP A 248 0.85 10.56 -9.18
#